data_AF-A0A9N9UA12-F1
#
_entry.id   AF-A0A9N9UA12-F1
#
_cell.length_a   1.000
_cell.length_b   1.000
_cell.length_c   1.000
_cell.angle_alpha   90.00
_cell.angle_beta   90.00
_cell.angle_gamma   90.00
#
_symmetry.space_group_name_H-M   'P 1'
#
loop_
_entity.id
_entity.type
_entity.pdbx_description
1 polymer ?
#
loop_
_entity_poly.entity_id
_entity_poly.type
_entity_poly.pdbx_seq_one_letter_code
_entity_poly.pdbx_strand_id
1 'polypeptide(L)'
;MLFSKALITSVVAAVSVSAAPVETRAEVSFKPSALWKYNVGTGAITASTVGEVDKSNSNRGQDLTTLITFTYPPEATGQKCQFAFELHPDDTLTGSKKLDLYTSNKPATASTTTWGPGNQRNIHLGRLNMVKGGAATWEGKYSSYLTNKVDCKPAGTVEGFEVVGVYDTDRVSWNPIYFGPRIIITPN
;
A
#
# COMPACT_ATOMS: atom_id res chain seq x y z
N MET A 1 64.40 57.15 1.08
CA MET A 1 63.31 56.49 1.84
C MET A 1 62.55 55.60 0.88
N LEU A 2 62.73 54.28 0.94
CA LEU A 2 61.87 53.30 0.25
C LEU A 2 61.49 52.22 1.27
N PHE A 3 60.21 52.12 1.59
CA PHE A 3 59.65 51.10 2.46
C PHE A 3 59.24 49.88 1.62
N SER A 4 59.92 48.75 1.81
CA SER A 4 59.52 47.47 1.24
C SER A 4 58.35 46.89 2.05
N LYS A 5 57.20 46.70 1.40
CA LYS A 5 56.03 46.02 1.99
C LYS A 5 56.18 44.51 1.85
N ALA A 6 56.21 43.79 2.96
CA ALA A 6 56.11 42.33 2.98
C ALA A 6 54.63 41.91 2.93
N LEU A 7 54.28 41.02 2.01
CA LEU A 7 52.96 40.39 1.91
C LEU A 7 53.00 39.06 2.68
N ILE A 8 52.11 38.90 3.66
CA ILE A 8 51.91 37.65 4.41
C ILE A 8 50.79 36.88 3.72
N THR A 9 51.09 35.68 3.22
CA THR A 9 50.11 34.78 2.60
C THR A 9 49.60 33.79 3.65
N SER A 10 48.35 33.96 4.08
CA SER A 10 47.69 33.02 4.99
C SER A 10 47.12 31.83 4.22
N VAL A 11 47.60 30.62 4.53
CA VAL A 11 47.04 29.36 4.01
C VAL A 11 45.92 28.90 4.93
N VAL A 12 44.68 28.91 4.43
CA VAL A 12 43.51 28.34 5.13
C VAL A 12 43.41 26.87 4.76
N ALA A 13 43.64 25.97 5.72
CA ALA A 13 43.41 24.54 5.54
C ALA A 13 41.90 24.25 5.60
N ALA A 14 41.32 23.83 4.48
CA ALA A 14 39.93 23.39 4.41
C ALA A 14 39.79 22.00 5.04
N VAL A 15 39.06 21.89 6.15
CA VAL A 15 38.74 20.60 6.78
C VAL A 15 37.48 20.05 6.10
N SER A 16 37.64 19.06 5.22
CA SER A 16 36.52 18.36 4.60
C SER A 16 35.89 17.39 5.61
N VAL A 17 34.77 17.78 6.21
CA VAL A 17 33.92 16.85 6.97
C VAL A 17 33.16 15.99 5.97
N SER A 18 33.58 14.73 5.78
CA SER A 18 32.77 13.73 5.07
C SER A 18 31.54 13.41 5.91
N ALA A 19 30.37 13.89 5.49
CA ALA A 19 29.11 13.37 5.99
C ALA A 19 29.00 11.89 5.59
N ALA A 20 28.86 11.00 6.57
CA ALA A 20 28.55 9.60 6.29
C ALA A 20 27.24 9.52 5.49
N PRO A 21 27.12 8.63 4.50
CA PRO A 21 25.87 8.46 3.78
C PRO A 21 24.78 8.03 4.76
N VAL A 22 23.66 8.75 4.76
CA VAL A 22 22.47 8.38 5.52
C VAL A 22 21.97 7.08 4.91
N GLU A 23 22.20 5.97 5.60
CA GLU A 23 21.61 4.68 5.26
C GLU A 23 20.09 4.86 5.39
N THR A 24 19.38 4.83 4.25
CA THR A 24 17.92 4.85 4.23
C THR A 24 17.44 3.66 5.06
N ARG A 25 16.97 3.93 6.28
CA ARG A 25 16.43 2.90 7.17
C ARG A 25 15.33 2.16 6.42
N ALA A 26 15.52 0.87 6.19
CA ALA A 26 14.53 0.03 5.52
C ALA A 26 13.18 0.21 6.23
N GLU A 27 12.17 0.58 5.47
CA GLU A 27 10.83 0.78 6.01
C GLU A 27 10.29 -0.57 6.50
N VAL A 28 10.00 -0.66 7.80
CA VAL A 28 9.45 -1.88 8.40
C VAL A 28 7.98 -1.95 7.99
N SER A 29 7.57 -3.04 7.34
CA SER A 29 6.19 -3.25 6.93
C SER A 29 5.83 -4.73 6.98
N PHE A 30 4.54 -5.03 6.97
CA PHE A 30 4.04 -6.39 6.82
C PHE A 30 3.05 -6.51 5.67
N LYS A 31 3.07 -7.67 5.04
CA LYS A 31 2.23 -8.04 3.89
C LYS A 31 0.93 -8.70 4.36
N PRO A 32 -0.08 -8.82 3.48
CA PRO A 32 -1.29 -9.55 3.78
C PRO A 32 -0.98 -11.01 4.15
N SER A 33 -1.74 -11.55 5.10
CA SER A 33 -1.71 -12.97 5.44
C SER A 33 -2.58 -13.81 4.50
N ALA A 34 -3.56 -13.20 3.82
CA ALA A 34 -4.35 -13.86 2.77
C ALA A 34 -4.88 -12.87 1.73
N LEU A 35 -5.06 -13.36 0.51
CA LEU A 35 -5.74 -12.67 -0.59
C LEU A 35 -6.86 -13.54 -1.15
N TRP A 36 -7.97 -12.91 -1.51
CA TRP A 36 -9.10 -13.55 -2.15
C TRP A 36 -9.63 -12.68 -3.28
N LYS A 37 -10.07 -13.31 -4.37
CA LYS A 37 -10.85 -12.64 -5.40
C LYS A 37 -12.33 -12.68 -5.02
N TYR A 38 -13.00 -11.56 -5.13
CA TYR A 38 -14.45 -11.46 -5.01
C TYR A 38 -15.03 -11.07 -6.36
N ASN A 39 -15.95 -11.89 -6.86
CA ASN A 39 -16.69 -11.60 -8.08
C ASN A 39 -17.99 -10.86 -7.74
N VAL A 40 -18.12 -9.64 -8.20
CA VAL A 40 -19.23 -8.73 -7.88
C VAL A 40 -20.56 -9.25 -8.42
N GLY A 41 -20.57 -9.86 -9.61
CA GLY A 41 -21.79 -10.34 -10.25
C GLY A 41 -22.37 -11.60 -9.59
N THR A 42 -21.53 -12.47 -9.04
CA THR A 42 -21.94 -13.77 -8.48
C THR A 42 -21.87 -13.84 -6.96
N GLY A 43 -21.13 -12.93 -6.32
CA GLY A 43 -20.82 -12.99 -4.89
C GLY A 43 -19.80 -14.06 -4.52
N ALA A 44 -19.21 -14.75 -5.51
CA ALA A 44 -18.25 -15.82 -5.28
C ALA A 44 -16.93 -15.27 -4.71
N ILE A 45 -16.39 -15.99 -3.74
CA ILE A 45 -15.07 -15.74 -3.15
C ILE A 45 -14.15 -16.89 -3.54
N THR A 46 -12.97 -16.60 -4.09
CA THR A 46 -11.99 -17.62 -4.46
C THR A 46 -10.62 -17.27 -3.90
N ALA A 47 -9.96 -18.24 -3.27
CA ALA A 47 -8.59 -18.07 -2.78
C ALA A 47 -7.67 -17.62 -3.92
N SER A 48 -6.73 -16.73 -3.63
CA SER A 48 -5.78 -16.28 -4.63
C SER A 48 -4.36 -16.08 -4.11
N THR A 49 -3.40 -16.37 -4.98
CA THR A 49 -1.98 -16.08 -4.78
C THR A 49 -1.55 -14.77 -5.42
N VAL A 50 -2.46 -14.12 -6.17
CA VAL A 50 -2.26 -12.81 -6.81
C VAL A 50 -3.38 -11.88 -6.41
N GLY A 51 -3.09 -10.58 -6.39
CA GLY A 51 -4.16 -9.60 -6.35
C GLY A 51 -4.70 -9.33 -7.74
N GLU A 52 -6.01 -9.16 -7.84
CA GLU A 52 -6.67 -8.79 -9.10
C GLU A 52 -7.91 -7.95 -8.83
N VAL A 53 -7.91 -6.79 -9.47
CA VAL A 53 -9.07 -5.93 -9.66
C VAL A 53 -9.27 -5.83 -11.16
N ASP A 54 -10.47 -6.14 -11.62
CA ASP A 54 -10.85 -6.05 -13.02
C ASP A 54 -12.27 -5.51 -13.12
N LYS A 55 -12.41 -4.35 -13.76
CA LYS A 55 -13.69 -3.74 -14.10
C LYS A 55 -13.76 -3.60 -15.60
N SER A 56 -14.86 -4.06 -16.18
CA SER A 56 -15.08 -3.92 -17.62
C SER A 56 -16.57 -3.85 -17.93
N ASN A 57 -16.94 -2.91 -18.79
CA ASN A 57 -18.27 -2.87 -19.41
C ASN A 57 -18.59 -4.10 -20.27
N SER A 58 -17.58 -4.88 -20.68
CA SER A 58 -17.76 -6.07 -21.52
C SER A 58 -17.89 -7.38 -20.74
N ASN A 59 -17.61 -7.39 -19.43
CA ASN A 59 -17.63 -8.61 -18.61
C ASN A 59 -19.02 -8.99 -18.07
N ARG A 60 -20.08 -8.28 -18.49
CA ARG A 60 -21.48 -8.53 -18.07
C ARG A 60 -21.67 -8.49 -16.54
N GLY A 61 -20.97 -7.58 -15.86
CA GLY A 61 -21.05 -7.39 -14.41
C GLY A 61 -20.22 -8.38 -13.59
N GLN A 62 -19.35 -9.15 -14.24
CA GLN A 62 -18.42 -10.07 -13.60
C GLN A 62 -17.14 -9.37 -13.11
N ASP A 63 -17.29 -8.14 -12.60
CA ASP A 63 -16.18 -7.37 -12.06
C ASP A 63 -15.52 -8.15 -10.91
N LEU A 64 -14.20 -8.04 -10.84
CA LEU A 64 -13.40 -8.62 -9.79
C LEU A 64 -12.86 -7.54 -8.87
N THR A 65 -12.90 -7.82 -7.57
CA THR A 65 -12.20 -7.06 -6.53
C THR A 65 -11.31 -8.00 -5.73
N THR A 66 -10.38 -7.43 -4.95
CA THR A 66 -9.53 -8.24 -4.06
C THR A 66 -9.86 -7.96 -2.61
N LEU A 67 -10.21 -9.01 -1.87
CA LEU A 67 -10.28 -9.02 -0.42
C LEU A 67 -8.89 -9.31 0.15
N ILE A 68 -8.47 -8.50 1.11
CA ILE A 68 -7.13 -8.53 1.70
C ILE A 68 -7.28 -8.75 3.19
N THR A 69 -6.54 -9.72 3.74
CA THR A 69 -6.49 -9.96 5.18
C THR A 69 -5.09 -9.65 5.68
N PHE A 70 -5.00 -8.88 6.76
CA PHE A 70 -3.78 -8.66 7.51
C PHE A 70 -3.88 -9.30 8.89
N THR A 71 -2.75 -9.83 9.37
CA THR A 71 -2.58 -10.24 10.76
C THR A 71 -1.47 -9.39 11.36
N TYR A 72 -1.79 -8.60 12.39
CA TYR A 72 -0.82 -7.70 13.00
C TYR A 72 0.28 -8.51 13.69
N PRO A 73 1.56 -8.27 13.36
CA PRO A 73 2.65 -9.06 13.93
C PRO A 73 3.12 -8.44 15.26
N PRO A 74 3.92 -9.16 16.07
CA PRO A 74 4.45 -8.65 17.34
C PRO A 74 5.15 -7.29 17.23
N GLU A 75 5.86 -7.05 16.13
CA GLU A 75 6.64 -5.84 15.84
C GLU A 75 5.78 -4.57 15.72
N ALA A 76 4.46 -4.72 15.49
CA ALA A 76 3.54 -3.60 15.44
C ALA A 76 3.14 -3.08 16.84
N THR A 77 3.42 -3.83 17.90
CA THR A 77 2.97 -3.50 19.26
C THR A 77 3.56 -2.18 19.73
N GLY A 78 2.70 -1.22 20.09
CA GLY A 78 3.11 0.11 20.57
C GLY A 78 3.61 1.06 19.48
N GLN A 79 3.53 0.66 18.21
CA GLN A 79 4.00 1.45 17.07
C GLN A 79 2.84 2.17 16.36
N LYS A 80 3.18 2.97 15.34
CA LYS A 80 2.22 3.56 14.41
C LYS A 80 2.13 2.75 13.12
N CYS A 81 0.92 2.62 12.59
CA CYS A 81 0.60 1.88 11.38
C CYS A 81 0.00 2.80 10.32
N GLN A 82 0.33 2.54 9.05
CA GLN A 82 -0.26 3.22 7.89
C GLN A 82 -0.38 2.25 6.71
N PHE A 83 -1.47 2.33 5.94
CA PHE A 83 -1.63 1.54 4.73
C PHE A 83 -0.80 2.14 3.58
N ALA A 84 -0.15 1.26 2.83
CA ALA A 84 0.53 1.60 1.59
C ALA A 84 0.22 0.55 0.51
N PHE A 85 0.38 0.95 -0.75
CA PHE A 85 0.25 0.05 -1.88
C PHE A 85 1.34 0.41 -2.89
N GLU A 86 2.14 -0.56 -3.29
CA GLU A 86 3.13 -0.41 -4.36
C GLU A 86 2.91 -1.45 -5.46
N LEU A 87 3.26 -1.13 -6.69
CA LEU A 87 3.26 -2.07 -7.81
C LEU A 87 4.67 -2.28 -8.34
N HIS A 88 4.99 -3.52 -8.68
CA HIS A 88 6.17 -3.86 -9.46
C HIS A 88 6.04 -3.30 -10.90
N PRO A 89 7.14 -2.98 -11.61
CA PRO A 89 7.07 -2.57 -13.02
C PRO A 89 6.31 -3.56 -13.93
N ASP A 90 6.45 -4.86 -13.64
CA ASP A 90 5.84 -5.96 -14.41
C ASP A 90 4.38 -6.26 -14.04
N ASP A 91 3.85 -5.65 -12.97
CA ASP A 91 2.45 -5.79 -12.59
C ASP A 91 1.52 -5.21 -13.67
N THR A 92 0.25 -5.59 -13.68
CA THR A 92 -0.73 -5.05 -14.64
C THR A 92 -1.36 -3.77 -14.11
N LEU A 93 -1.40 -2.73 -14.95
CA LEU A 93 -2.05 -1.46 -14.65
C LEU A 93 -2.59 -0.80 -15.93
N THR A 94 -3.89 -0.86 -16.14
CA THR A 94 -4.58 -0.29 -17.31
C THR A 94 -5.94 0.30 -16.93
N GLY A 95 -6.53 1.14 -17.79
CA GLY A 95 -7.82 1.78 -17.49
C GLY A 95 -7.65 3.03 -16.64
N SER A 96 -8.49 3.21 -15.62
CA SER A 96 -8.48 4.39 -14.75
C SER A 96 -7.23 4.51 -13.86
N LYS A 97 -6.60 3.37 -13.55
CA LYS A 97 -5.41 3.25 -12.69
C LYS A 97 -5.68 3.72 -11.26
N LYS A 98 -6.89 3.45 -10.76
CA LYS A 98 -7.39 3.97 -9.49
C LYS A 98 -8.08 2.88 -8.69
N LEU A 99 -7.72 2.77 -7.41
CA LEU A 99 -8.34 1.83 -6.49
C LEU A 99 -8.97 2.56 -5.32
N ASP A 100 -10.22 2.23 -5.00
CA ASP A 100 -10.84 2.58 -3.72
C ASP A 100 -10.50 1.51 -2.67
N LEU A 101 -10.11 1.94 -1.47
CA LEU A 101 -9.83 1.06 -0.33
C LEU A 101 -10.97 1.12 0.67
N TYR A 102 -11.50 -0.05 1.04
CA TYR A 102 -12.52 -0.21 2.07
C TYR A 102 -12.01 -1.08 3.21
N THR A 103 -12.46 -0.82 4.44
CA THR A 103 -12.42 -1.86 5.49
C THR A 103 -13.48 -2.93 5.20
N SER A 104 -13.25 -4.14 5.71
CA SER A 104 -14.22 -5.24 5.66
C SER A 104 -14.64 -5.65 7.07
N ASN A 105 -15.96 -5.82 7.27
CA ASN A 105 -16.53 -6.28 8.55
C ASN A 105 -16.13 -7.71 8.90
N LYS A 106 -15.82 -8.52 7.90
CA LYS A 106 -15.48 -9.92 8.08
C LYS A 106 -14.46 -10.36 7.02
N PRO A 107 -13.20 -10.61 7.39
CA PRO A 107 -12.21 -11.18 6.49
C PRO A 107 -12.70 -12.49 5.86
N ALA A 108 -12.39 -12.69 4.58
CA ALA A 108 -12.65 -13.97 3.92
C ALA A 108 -11.76 -15.07 4.50
N THR A 109 -12.36 -16.23 4.74
CA THR A 109 -11.71 -17.39 5.39
C THR A 109 -11.80 -18.68 4.56
N ALA A 110 -12.71 -18.72 3.57
CA ALA A 110 -12.92 -19.86 2.69
C ALA A 110 -13.49 -19.39 1.35
N SER A 111 -13.30 -20.22 0.31
CA SER A 111 -13.93 -20.00 -0.99
C SER A 111 -15.44 -20.27 -0.91
N THR A 112 -16.22 -19.53 -1.70
CA THR A 112 -17.68 -19.71 -1.84
C THR A 112 -18.07 -19.60 -3.31
N THR A 113 -19.08 -20.36 -3.73
CA THR A 113 -19.57 -20.37 -5.12
C THR A 113 -20.82 -19.53 -5.35
N THR A 114 -21.51 -19.15 -4.27
CA THR A 114 -22.71 -18.31 -4.28
C THR A 114 -22.47 -17.06 -3.44
N TRP A 115 -23.46 -16.17 -3.43
CA TRP A 115 -23.57 -15.10 -2.44
C TRP A 115 -23.52 -15.68 -1.02
N GLY A 116 -22.31 -15.80 -0.48
CA GLY A 116 -22.09 -15.86 0.96
C GLY A 116 -22.43 -14.51 1.59
N PRO A 117 -21.86 -14.11 2.73
CA PRO A 117 -22.12 -12.77 3.28
C PRO A 117 -21.71 -11.61 2.32
N GLY A 118 -21.17 -11.89 1.14
CA GLY A 118 -20.69 -10.89 0.19
C GLY A 118 -19.29 -10.41 0.57
N ASN A 119 -18.87 -9.29 0.00
CA ASN A 119 -17.56 -8.69 0.27
C ASN A 119 -17.46 -7.96 1.62
N GLN A 120 -18.60 -7.76 2.29
CA GLN A 120 -18.67 -7.22 3.65
C GLN A 120 -17.99 -5.84 3.80
N ARG A 121 -17.98 -5.01 2.73
CA ARG A 121 -17.46 -3.64 2.78
C ARG A 121 -18.11 -2.85 3.90
N ASN A 122 -17.31 -2.01 4.56
CA ASN A 122 -17.77 -1.11 5.59
C ASN A 122 -17.38 0.34 5.30
N ILE A 123 -16.21 0.78 5.76
CA ILE A 123 -15.79 2.19 5.70
C ILE A 123 -14.92 2.39 4.46
N HIS A 124 -15.30 3.35 3.60
CA HIS A 124 -14.45 3.84 2.51
C HIS A 124 -13.30 4.66 3.11
N LEU A 125 -12.08 4.13 3.06
CA LEU A 125 -10.92 4.80 3.65
C LEU A 125 -10.38 5.90 2.74
N GLY A 126 -10.28 5.62 1.44
CA GLY A 126 -9.71 6.55 0.48
C GLY A 126 -9.64 5.98 -0.92
N ARG A 127 -9.14 6.81 -1.82
CA ARG A 127 -8.86 6.49 -3.21
C ARG A 127 -7.37 6.63 -3.50
N LEU A 128 -6.81 5.65 -4.17
CA LEU A 128 -5.41 5.57 -4.57
C LEU A 128 -5.25 5.86 -6.07
N ASN A 129 -4.26 6.67 -6.41
CA ASN A 129 -3.67 6.76 -7.74
C ASN A 129 -2.55 5.74 -7.84
N MET A 130 -2.74 4.71 -8.65
CA MET A 130 -1.76 3.64 -8.84
C MET A 130 -0.69 4.04 -9.84
N VAL A 131 0.55 3.63 -9.59
CA VAL A 131 1.71 3.87 -10.47
C VAL A 131 2.48 2.56 -10.62
N LYS A 132 2.86 2.20 -11.85
CA LYS A 132 3.73 1.04 -12.08
C LYS A 132 5.13 1.33 -11.57
N GLY A 133 5.75 0.35 -10.91
CA GLY A 133 7.13 0.47 -10.41
C GLY A 133 7.28 1.47 -9.28
N GLY A 134 6.22 1.73 -8.52
CA GLY A 134 6.27 2.69 -7.42
C GLY A 134 5.04 2.68 -6.53
N ALA A 135 5.15 3.43 -5.44
CA ALA A 135 4.10 3.58 -4.45
C ALA A 135 2.92 4.39 -5.01
N ALA A 136 1.71 3.91 -4.72
CA ALA A 136 0.49 4.63 -4.98
C ALA A 136 0.39 5.87 -4.09
N THR A 137 -0.27 6.91 -4.60
CA THR A 137 -0.55 8.13 -3.84
C THR A 137 -2.04 8.24 -3.53
N TRP A 138 -2.40 8.90 -2.43
CA TRP A 138 -3.81 9.15 -2.12
C TRP A 138 -4.35 10.26 -3.03
N GLU A 139 -5.36 9.95 -3.84
CA GLU A 139 -6.17 10.96 -4.53
C GLU A 139 -7.08 11.68 -3.53
N GLY A 140 -7.71 10.89 -2.65
CA GLY A 140 -8.60 11.38 -1.61
C GLY A 140 -8.53 10.47 -0.39
N LYS A 141 -8.61 11.08 0.79
CA LYS A 141 -8.71 10.38 2.08
C LYS A 141 -10.07 10.70 2.68
N TYR A 142 -10.88 9.67 2.91
CA TYR A 142 -12.25 9.80 3.41
C TYR A 142 -12.38 9.35 4.88
N SER A 143 -11.34 8.69 5.39
CA SER A 143 -11.14 8.37 6.80
C SER A 143 -9.69 8.65 7.17
N SER A 144 -9.40 8.98 8.43
CA SER A 144 -8.04 9.09 8.96
C SER A 144 -7.42 7.72 9.29
N TYR A 145 -8.26 6.68 9.44
CA TYR A 145 -7.81 5.34 9.78
C TYR A 145 -6.94 4.76 8.66
N LEU A 146 -5.67 4.48 8.98
CA LEU A 146 -4.62 3.95 8.10
C LEU A 146 -4.29 4.76 6.83
N THR A 147 -5.08 5.79 6.46
CA THR A 147 -4.66 6.76 5.44
C THR A 147 -3.63 7.76 5.99
N ASN A 148 -3.59 7.89 7.32
CA ASN A 148 -2.55 8.54 8.10
C ASN A 148 -1.93 7.52 9.07
N LYS A 149 -0.83 7.90 9.71
CA LYS A 149 -0.25 7.13 10.81
C LYS A 149 -1.23 7.13 11.99
N VAL A 150 -1.64 5.93 12.40
CA VAL A 150 -2.51 5.68 13.56
C VAL A 150 -1.86 4.67 14.49
N ASP A 151 -2.36 4.49 15.71
CA ASP A 151 -1.87 3.40 16.55
C ASP A 151 -2.10 2.05 15.86
N CYS A 152 -1.05 1.23 15.83
CA CYS A 152 -1.18 -0.14 15.37
C CYS A 152 -2.13 -0.92 16.29
N LYS A 153 -2.87 -1.86 15.71
CA LYS A 153 -3.65 -2.82 16.49
C LYS A 153 -2.74 -3.81 17.22
N PRO A 154 -3.21 -4.44 18.32
CA PRO A 154 -2.45 -5.45 19.04
C PRO A 154 -2.03 -6.61 18.13
N ALA A 155 -0.88 -7.21 18.44
CA ALA A 155 -0.41 -8.41 17.74
C ALA A 155 -1.46 -9.53 17.77
N GLY A 156 -1.55 -10.29 16.67
CA GLY A 156 -2.55 -11.34 16.47
C GLY A 156 -3.92 -10.83 16.00
N THR A 157 -4.17 -9.51 16.03
CA THR A 157 -5.41 -8.95 15.49
C THR A 157 -5.49 -9.24 13.99
N VAL A 158 -6.62 -9.80 13.55
CA VAL A 158 -6.93 -10.03 12.14
C VAL A 158 -7.83 -8.92 11.63
N GLU A 159 -7.46 -8.31 10.51
CA GLU A 159 -8.20 -7.21 9.91
C GLU A 159 -8.38 -7.41 8.40
N GLY A 160 -9.58 -7.14 7.91
CA GLY A 160 -9.96 -7.32 6.51
C GLY A 160 -10.14 -5.99 5.79
N PHE A 161 -9.79 -5.98 4.51
CA PHE A 161 -9.98 -4.87 3.59
C PHE A 161 -10.45 -5.37 2.23
N GLU A 162 -10.91 -4.45 1.40
CA GLU A 162 -11.15 -4.70 -0.01
C GLU A 162 -10.59 -3.55 -0.84
N VAL A 163 -9.95 -3.87 -1.95
CA VAL A 163 -9.61 -2.89 -2.99
C VAL A 163 -10.49 -3.09 -4.22
N VAL A 164 -11.01 -1.98 -4.73
CA VAL A 164 -12.05 -1.94 -5.76
C VAL A 164 -11.63 -1.00 -6.87
N GLY A 165 -11.80 -1.40 -8.12
CA GLY A 165 -11.49 -0.55 -9.27
C GLY A 165 -12.42 0.65 -9.33
N VAL A 166 -11.91 1.78 -9.81
CA VAL A 166 -12.69 3.02 -9.93
C VAL A 166 -13.05 3.28 -11.40
N TYR A 167 -14.26 3.81 -11.63
CA TYR A 167 -14.89 4.02 -12.94
C TYR A 167 -15.20 2.72 -13.70
N ASP A 168 -15.59 2.82 -14.97
CA ASP A 168 -16.21 1.71 -15.71
C ASP A 168 -15.20 0.72 -16.31
N THR A 169 -13.91 1.09 -16.40
CA THR A 169 -12.86 0.20 -16.89
C THR A 169 -11.56 0.44 -16.14
N ASP A 170 -11.11 -0.57 -15.43
CA ASP A 170 -9.86 -0.54 -14.67
C ASP A 170 -9.34 -1.95 -14.49
N ARG A 171 -8.03 -2.14 -14.61
CA ARG A 171 -7.40 -3.43 -14.33
C ARG A 171 -6.09 -3.22 -13.60
N VAL A 172 -6.03 -3.77 -12.39
CA VAL A 172 -4.84 -3.80 -11.55
C VAL A 172 -4.61 -5.24 -11.11
N SER A 173 -3.47 -5.82 -11.44
CA SER A 173 -3.11 -7.14 -10.95
C SER A 173 -1.65 -7.15 -10.52
N TRP A 174 -1.37 -7.73 -9.37
CA TRP A 174 -0.05 -7.70 -8.75
C TRP A 174 0.34 -9.04 -8.15
N ASN A 175 1.64 -9.30 -8.14
CA ASN A 175 2.21 -10.43 -7.43
C ASN A 175 2.66 -10.01 -6.01
N PRO A 176 2.00 -10.49 -4.93
CA PRO A 176 2.29 -10.11 -3.54
C PRO A 176 3.67 -10.55 -3.04
N ILE A 177 4.40 -11.36 -3.83
CA ILE A 177 5.80 -11.70 -3.54
C ILE A 177 6.70 -10.46 -3.67
N TYR A 178 6.46 -9.60 -4.67
CA TYR A 178 7.28 -8.41 -4.92
C TYR A 178 6.70 -7.20 -4.17
N PHE A 179 5.51 -6.77 -4.58
CA PHE A 179 4.85 -5.57 -4.06
C PHE A 179 3.34 -5.82 -3.93
N GLY A 180 2.61 -4.82 -3.48
CA GLY A 180 1.18 -4.90 -3.24
C GLY A 180 0.76 -4.05 -2.03
N PRO A 181 -0.43 -4.31 -1.47
CA PRO A 181 -0.86 -3.65 -0.25
C PRO A 181 0.02 -4.09 0.92
N ARG A 182 0.39 -3.15 1.78
CA ARG A 182 1.20 -3.36 2.98
C ARG A 182 0.69 -2.46 4.10
N ILE A 183 1.01 -2.84 5.34
CA ILE A 183 0.91 -1.93 6.47
C ILE A 183 2.33 -1.59 6.92
N ILE A 184 2.66 -0.31 6.83
CA ILE A 184 3.91 0.29 7.27
C ILE A 184 3.87 0.42 8.78
N ILE A 185 4.94 0.01 9.45
CA ILE A 185 5.18 0.18 10.88
C ILE A 185 6.23 1.27 11.06
N THR A 186 5.87 2.34 11.77
CA THR A 186 6.83 3.36 12.19
C THR A 186 6.89 3.47 13.71
N PRO A 187 8.06 3.75 14.29
CA PRO A 187 8.16 4.05 15.71
C PRO A 187 7.17 5.16 16.11
N ASN A 188 6.55 5.00 17.27
CA ASN A 188 5.73 6.04 17.90
C ASN A 188 6.60 7.21 18.37
#